data_AF-A0A1H8TU87-F1
#
_entry.id   AF-A0A1H8TU87-F1
#
_cell.length_a   1.000
_cell.length_b   1.000
_cell.length_c   1.000
_cell.angle_alpha   90.00
_cell.angle_beta   90.00
_cell.angle_gamma   90.00
#
_symmetry.space_group_name_H-M   'P 1'
#
loop_
_entity.id
_entity.type
_entity.pdbx_description
1 polymer ?
#
loop_
_entity_poly.entity_id
_entity_poly.type
_entity_poly.pdbx_seq_one_letter_code
_entity_poly.pdbx_strand_id
1 'polypeptide(L)'
;MSEDPAATAEFDEEPSTSETDDSAAEETADSVAKEADDSAAQAGDPATAGDETETTQQPAGDVPEDVRKYERFKKMDGAQYDRVNSFLRDRTYITAREWAIARLCADFRTETGVEMTKIGKNLPRLVPFMTDTYTPQAVNQARSSFEGKIKQSGATFLYGAMCGFFTAEELDEMMYEVTEIAKFLLEVEGVDLSVEDELEAEDRISRVMREVREESAQLRGEEVECPECGHVHEP
;
A
#
# COMPACT_ATOMS: atom_id res chain seq x y z
N MET A 1 -39.55 55.14 54.36
CA MET A 1 -39.78 53.70 54.13
C MET A 1 -38.59 53.24 53.30
N SER A 2 -37.35 53.27 53.83
CA SER A 2 -36.76 52.32 54.82
C SER A 2 -36.78 50.89 54.28
N GLU A 3 -35.75 50.06 54.25
CA GLU A 3 -34.30 50.05 54.52
C GLU A 3 -33.88 48.61 54.12
N ASP A 4 -32.64 48.39 53.67
CA ASP A 4 -32.02 47.04 53.53
C ASP A 4 -31.95 46.35 54.92
N PRO A 5 -31.91 45.00 55.06
CA PRO A 5 -30.60 44.32 54.98
C PRO A 5 -30.61 42.84 54.52
N ALA A 6 -29.42 42.38 54.12
CA ALA A 6 -29.01 40.99 53.92
C ALA A 6 -29.14 40.08 55.17
N ALA A 7 -29.41 38.77 54.97
CA ALA A 7 -28.93 37.68 55.83
C ALA A 7 -29.08 36.29 55.17
N THR A 8 -28.03 35.50 55.32
CA THR A 8 -27.78 34.09 54.98
C THR A 8 -28.59 33.07 55.81
N ALA A 9 -28.91 31.90 55.23
CA ALA A 9 -28.96 30.61 55.94
C ALA A 9 -28.99 29.41 54.97
N GLU A 10 -28.01 28.53 55.11
CA GLU A 10 -27.95 27.16 54.55
C GLU A 10 -28.95 26.24 55.27
N PHE A 11 -29.55 25.27 54.57
CA PHE A 11 -30.02 24.01 55.17
C PHE A 11 -30.08 22.87 54.14
N ASP A 12 -29.22 21.88 54.42
CA ASP A 12 -29.12 20.46 54.09
C ASP A 12 -30.44 19.71 53.77
N GLU A 13 -30.49 18.90 52.69
CA GLU A 13 -31.07 17.53 52.72
C GLU A 13 -30.76 16.70 51.44
N GLU A 14 -29.90 15.69 51.63
CA GLU A 14 -29.69 14.35 51.01
C GLU A 14 -30.04 13.98 49.54
N PRO A 15 -29.26 13.04 48.94
CA PRO A 15 -29.39 12.62 47.54
C PRO A 15 -30.38 11.46 47.37
N SER A 16 -31.27 11.55 46.37
CA SER A 16 -32.08 10.42 45.93
C SER A 16 -31.40 9.71 44.76
N THR A 17 -30.98 8.48 45.03
CA THR A 17 -30.56 7.47 44.06
C THR A 17 -31.72 7.08 43.14
N SER A 18 -31.50 7.14 41.83
CA SER A 18 -32.22 6.27 40.89
C SER A 18 -31.26 5.76 39.83
N GLU A 19 -30.85 4.51 40.00
CA GLU A 19 -30.26 3.69 38.96
C GLU A 19 -31.23 3.58 37.79
N THR A 20 -30.75 3.82 36.57
CA THR A 20 -31.32 3.16 35.39
C THR A 20 -30.20 2.92 34.39
N ASP A 21 -29.88 1.64 34.30
CA ASP A 21 -29.14 0.92 33.27
C ASP A 21 -29.64 1.29 31.86
N ASP A 22 -28.74 1.64 30.93
CA ASP A 22 -28.68 0.96 29.62
C ASP A 22 -27.36 1.27 28.90
N SER A 23 -26.83 0.22 28.27
CA SER A 23 -25.50 0.11 27.69
C SER A 23 -25.39 0.66 26.26
N ALA A 24 -24.29 1.33 25.95
CA ALA A 24 -23.65 1.24 24.63
C ALA A 24 -22.18 1.68 24.73
N ALA A 25 -21.28 0.70 24.73
CA ALA A 25 -19.84 0.89 24.63
C ALA A 25 -19.44 1.16 23.18
N GLU A 26 -18.71 2.24 22.92
CA GLU A 26 -17.85 2.35 21.75
C GLU A 26 -16.39 2.25 22.23
N GLU A 27 -15.76 1.11 21.97
CA GLU A 27 -14.35 0.88 22.22
C GLU A 27 -13.50 1.71 21.25
N THR A 28 -12.64 2.53 21.84
CA THR A 28 -11.58 3.29 21.17
C THR A 28 -10.53 2.33 20.58
N ALA A 29 -10.28 2.49 19.28
CA ALA A 29 -9.22 1.80 18.57
C ALA A 29 -7.83 2.27 19.05
N ASP A 30 -7.16 1.42 19.82
CA ASP A 30 -5.72 1.51 20.07
C ASP A 30 -5.02 0.57 19.09
N SER A 31 -4.21 1.12 18.19
CA SER A 31 -3.40 0.33 17.25
C SER A 31 -1.95 0.75 17.39
N VAL A 32 -1.30 0.16 18.40
CA VAL A 32 0.15 0.07 18.49
C VAL A 32 0.65 -0.74 17.29
N ALA A 33 1.44 -0.09 16.43
CA ALA A 33 2.19 -0.71 15.36
C ALA A 33 3.07 -1.83 15.93
N LYS A 34 2.82 -3.07 15.51
CA LYS A 34 3.67 -4.20 15.80
C LYS A 34 4.45 -4.53 14.52
N GLU A 35 5.75 -4.31 14.58
CA GLU A 35 6.71 -4.78 13.59
C GLU A 35 6.53 -6.28 13.38
N ALA A 36 6.23 -6.68 12.13
CA ALA A 36 6.24 -8.06 11.71
C ALA A 36 7.57 -8.32 10.99
N ASP A 37 8.55 -8.79 11.78
CA ASP A 37 9.67 -9.58 11.30
C ASP A 37 9.12 -10.92 10.78
N ASP A 38 9.00 -11.08 9.47
CA ASP A 38 8.62 -12.34 8.83
C ASP A 38 9.86 -13.22 8.67
N SER A 39 10.36 -13.71 9.80
CA SER A 39 11.33 -14.79 9.85
C SER A 39 10.63 -16.12 9.58
N ALA A 40 11.01 -16.70 8.45
CA ALA A 40 10.65 -18.03 7.96
C ALA A 40 10.50 -19.09 9.07
N ALA A 41 9.33 -19.72 9.14
CA ALA A 41 9.12 -20.95 9.88
C ALA A 41 9.50 -22.16 9.01
N GLN A 42 10.73 -22.66 9.19
CA GLN A 42 11.08 -24.06 8.92
C GLN A 42 10.59 -24.94 10.07
N ALA A 43 9.81 -25.98 9.74
CA ALA A 43 9.66 -27.21 10.52
C ALA A 43 9.04 -28.28 9.59
N GLY A 44 9.59 -29.49 9.41
CA GLY A 44 10.75 -30.09 10.04
C GLY A 44 11.20 -31.37 9.32
N ASP A 45 12.38 -31.82 9.71
CA ASP A 45 12.97 -33.11 9.35
C ASP A 45 12.40 -34.21 10.27
N PRO A 46 12.09 -35.40 9.73
CA PRO A 46 12.65 -36.58 10.35
C PRO A 46 13.26 -37.54 9.31
N ALA A 47 14.57 -37.76 9.47
CA ALA A 47 15.26 -39.04 9.46
C ALA A 47 14.81 -40.08 8.39
N THR A 48 15.55 -40.07 7.29
CA THR A 48 16.11 -41.21 6.53
C THR A 48 15.37 -42.56 6.58
N ALA A 49 14.59 -42.83 5.54
CA ALA A 49 14.44 -44.17 4.95
C ALA A 49 14.28 -43.98 3.43
N GLY A 50 15.16 -44.61 2.66
CA GLY A 50 15.26 -44.39 1.21
C GLY A 50 14.03 -44.85 0.44
N ASP A 51 13.64 -44.05 -0.54
CA ASP A 51 12.91 -44.49 -1.72
C ASP A 51 13.11 -43.47 -2.85
N GLU A 52 13.53 -43.96 -4.01
CA GLU A 52 13.77 -43.19 -5.23
C GLU A 52 12.45 -42.55 -5.69
N THR A 53 12.24 -41.26 -5.44
CA THR A 53 11.03 -40.57 -5.91
C THR A 53 11.31 -39.86 -7.23
N GLU A 54 10.80 -40.48 -8.29
CA GLU A 54 10.72 -39.99 -9.66
C GLU A 54 10.34 -38.50 -9.71
N THR A 55 11.15 -37.72 -10.42
CA THR A 55 10.77 -36.39 -10.91
C THR A 55 9.52 -36.55 -11.79
N THR A 56 8.33 -36.36 -11.22
CA THR A 56 7.08 -36.43 -11.96
C THR A 56 7.02 -35.23 -12.90
N GLN A 57 7.53 -35.38 -14.12
CA GLN A 57 7.19 -34.49 -15.24
C GLN A 57 5.69 -34.59 -15.46
N GLN A 58 4.95 -33.64 -14.90
CA GLN A 58 3.53 -33.50 -15.13
C GLN A 58 3.31 -33.25 -16.63
N PRO A 59 2.39 -33.97 -17.29
CA PRO A 59 2.23 -33.88 -18.73
C PRO A 59 1.88 -32.45 -19.13
N ALA A 60 2.36 -32.04 -20.30
CA ALA A 60 2.08 -30.76 -20.95
C ALA A 60 0.58 -30.66 -21.29
N GLY A 61 -0.26 -30.45 -20.28
CA GLY A 61 -1.62 -29.99 -20.45
C GLY A 61 -1.57 -28.53 -20.84
N ASP A 62 -2.01 -28.25 -22.08
CA ASP A 62 -2.15 -26.93 -22.66
C ASP A 62 -2.63 -25.91 -21.63
N VAL A 63 -1.85 -24.84 -21.45
CA VAL A 63 -2.30 -23.66 -20.72
C VAL A 63 -3.60 -23.21 -21.41
N PRO A 64 -4.71 -23.06 -20.66
CA PRO A 64 -5.98 -22.57 -21.22
C PRO A 64 -5.73 -21.32 -22.08
N GLU A 65 -6.35 -21.19 -23.26
CA GLU A 65 -6.07 -20.09 -24.20
C GLU A 65 -6.26 -18.70 -23.56
N ASP A 66 -7.19 -18.62 -22.60
CA ASP A 66 -7.40 -17.45 -21.77
C ASP A 66 -6.21 -17.13 -20.87
N VAL A 67 -5.39 -18.11 -20.45
CA VAL A 67 -4.18 -17.89 -19.63
C VAL A 67 -2.94 -17.60 -20.49
N ARG A 68 -2.88 -18.10 -21.73
CA ARG A 68 -1.78 -17.84 -22.69
C ARG A 68 -1.65 -16.37 -23.10
N LYS A 69 -2.69 -15.56 -22.92
CA LYS A 69 -2.64 -14.12 -23.18
C LYS A 69 -1.74 -13.36 -22.19
N TYR A 70 -1.38 -13.97 -21.05
CA TYR A 70 -0.77 -13.28 -19.91
C TYR A 70 0.69 -13.68 -19.66
N GLU A 71 1.45 -13.95 -20.73
CA GLU A 71 2.88 -14.30 -20.71
C GLU A 71 3.80 -13.10 -20.41
N ARG A 72 3.37 -12.19 -19.55
CA ARG A 72 4.11 -10.96 -19.25
C ARG A 72 5.49 -11.22 -18.65
N PHE A 73 5.53 -12.13 -17.69
CA PHE A 73 6.74 -12.44 -16.92
C PHE A 73 7.51 -13.65 -17.48
N LYS A 74 7.03 -14.31 -18.54
CA LYS A 74 7.74 -15.45 -19.15
C LYS A 74 9.11 -15.10 -19.71
N LYS A 75 9.32 -13.84 -20.09
CA LYS A 75 10.61 -13.35 -20.59
C LYS A 75 11.63 -13.07 -19.50
N MET A 76 11.22 -13.05 -18.22
CA MET A 76 12.14 -12.83 -17.11
C MET A 76 12.90 -14.11 -16.77
N ASP A 77 14.19 -14.14 -17.08
CA ASP A 77 15.08 -15.20 -16.61
C ASP A 77 15.48 -15.01 -15.13
N GLY A 78 16.22 -15.97 -14.58
CA GLY A 78 16.66 -15.92 -13.18
C GLY A 78 17.53 -14.68 -12.86
N ALA A 79 18.35 -14.22 -13.81
CA ALA A 79 19.20 -13.06 -13.61
C ALA A 79 18.40 -11.74 -13.65
N GLN A 80 17.37 -11.65 -14.48
CA GLN A 80 16.40 -10.55 -14.47
C GLN A 80 15.58 -10.54 -13.18
N TYR A 81 15.17 -11.70 -12.67
CA TYR A 81 14.49 -11.80 -11.38
C TYR A 81 15.36 -11.25 -10.25
N ASP A 82 16.61 -11.69 -10.13
CA ASP A 82 17.49 -11.22 -9.05
C ASP A 82 17.65 -9.69 -9.09
N ARG A 83 17.81 -9.12 -10.28
CA ARG A 83 17.85 -7.66 -10.48
C ARG A 83 16.57 -6.98 -10.01
N VAL A 84 15.41 -7.50 -10.37
CA VAL A 84 14.12 -6.92 -9.98
C VAL A 84 13.87 -7.07 -8.49
N ASN A 85 14.23 -8.20 -7.91
CA ASN A 85 14.10 -8.43 -6.48
C ASN A 85 15.01 -7.50 -5.66
N SER A 86 16.25 -7.29 -6.10
CA SER A 86 17.14 -6.28 -5.50
C SER A 86 16.58 -4.87 -5.69
N PHE A 87 16.16 -4.51 -6.90
CA PHE A 87 15.61 -3.18 -7.19
C PHE A 87 14.37 -2.85 -6.34
N LEU A 88 13.41 -3.78 -6.28
CA LEU A 88 12.20 -3.61 -5.48
C LEU A 88 12.53 -3.48 -3.99
N ARG A 89 13.48 -4.25 -3.48
CA ARG A 89 13.94 -4.15 -2.09
C ARG A 89 14.58 -2.80 -1.79
N ASP A 90 15.37 -2.28 -2.72
CA ASP A 90 16.15 -1.06 -2.51
C ASP A 90 15.29 0.20 -2.68
N ARG A 91 14.22 0.13 -3.48
CA ARG A 91 13.44 1.30 -3.90
C ARG A 91 11.97 1.30 -3.46
N THR A 92 11.45 0.19 -2.96
CA THR A 92 10.02 0.04 -2.63
C THR A 92 9.78 -0.80 -1.38
N TYR A 93 8.55 -0.81 -0.88
CA TYR A 93 8.14 -1.68 0.24
C TYR A 93 7.53 -3.03 -0.21
N ILE A 94 7.48 -3.30 -1.52
CA ILE A 94 6.86 -4.52 -2.07
C ILE A 94 7.93 -5.56 -2.41
N THR A 95 7.59 -6.83 -2.29
CA THR A 95 8.44 -7.94 -2.75
C THR A 95 8.21 -8.22 -4.24
N ALA A 96 9.18 -8.85 -4.90
CA ALA A 96 9.02 -9.33 -6.27
C ALA A 96 7.82 -10.26 -6.44
N ARG A 97 7.49 -11.04 -5.39
CA ARG A 97 6.32 -11.93 -5.43
C ARG A 97 5.00 -11.18 -5.38
N GLU A 98 4.87 -10.22 -4.47
CA GLU A 98 3.68 -9.37 -4.38
C GLU A 98 3.46 -8.57 -5.66
N TRP A 99 4.53 -7.97 -6.20
CA TRP A 99 4.50 -7.26 -7.47
C TRP A 99 3.98 -8.13 -8.61
N ALA A 100 4.60 -9.29 -8.86
CA ALA A 100 4.21 -10.17 -9.97
C ALA A 100 2.76 -10.67 -9.83
N ILE A 101 2.35 -11.07 -8.64
CA ILE A 101 0.96 -11.51 -8.39
C ILE A 101 -0.02 -10.36 -8.57
N ALA A 102 0.26 -9.16 -8.03
CA ALA A 102 -0.63 -8.02 -8.16
C ALA A 102 -0.80 -7.58 -9.61
N ARG A 103 0.26 -7.63 -10.42
CA ARG A 103 0.18 -7.34 -11.86
C ARG A 103 -0.63 -8.39 -12.61
N LEU A 104 -0.44 -9.68 -12.32
CA LEU A 104 -1.32 -10.72 -12.87
C LEU A 104 -2.78 -10.47 -12.45
N CYS A 105 -3.07 -10.19 -11.18
CA CYS A 105 -4.42 -9.89 -10.74
C CYS A 105 -5.01 -8.64 -11.44
N ALA A 106 -4.19 -7.65 -11.77
CA ALA A 106 -4.64 -6.47 -12.53
C ALA A 106 -5.00 -6.82 -13.98
N ASP A 107 -4.26 -7.74 -14.61
CA ASP A 107 -4.53 -8.20 -15.98
C ASP A 107 -5.75 -9.13 -16.07
N PHE A 108 -6.05 -9.86 -14.99
CA PHE A 108 -7.17 -10.79 -14.87
C PHE A 108 -8.46 -10.17 -14.28
N ARG A 109 -8.57 -8.84 -14.17
CA ARG A 109 -9.71 -8.20 -13.49
C ARG A 109 -11.07 -8.62 -14.07
N THR A 110 -11.78 -9.45 -13.31
CA THR A 110 -13.22 -9.75 -13.41
C THR A 110 -13.75 -10.01 -11.99
N GLU A 111 -15.07 -9.97 -11.81
CA GLU A 111 -15.71 -10.03 -10.48
C GLU A 111 -15.73 -11.44 -9.86
N THR A 112 -15.41 -12.50 -10.63
CA THR A 112 -15.49 -13.89 -10.15
C THR A 112 -14.19 -14.35 -9.48
N GLY A 113 -14.26 -15.23 -8.47
CA GLY A 113 -13.06 -15.79 -7.81
C GLY A 113 -12.35 -16.89 -8.63
N VAL A 114 -12.81 -17.15 -9.86
CA VAL A 114 -12.32 -18.23 -10.73
C VAL A 114 -10.89 -17.92 -11.21
N GLU A 115 -10.56 -16.65 -11.33
CA GLU A 115 -9.31 -16.11 -11.85
C GLU A 115 -8.17 -16.29 -10.85
N MET A 116 -8.42 -16.12 -9.56
CA MET A 116 -7.43 -16.39 -8.51
C MET A 116 -6.99 -17.85 -8.53
N THR A 117 -7.95 -18.74 -8.81
CA THR A 117 -7.67 -20.17 -8.98
C THR A 117 -6.85 -20.45 -10.23
N LYS A 118 -7.13 -19.77 -11.35
CA LYS A 118 -6.36 -19.92 -12.59
C LYS A 118 -4.94 -19.39 -12.45
N ILE A 119 -4.76 -18.22 -11.84
CA ILE A 119 -3.45 -17.61 -11.57
C ILE A 119 -2.62 -18.56 -10.70
N GLY A 120 -3.15 -18.94 -9.54
CA GLY A 120 -2.41 -19.76 -8.57
C GLY A 120 -1.97 -21.12 -9.13
N LYS A 121 -2.84 -21.80 -9.89
CA LYS A 121 -2.52 -23.10 -10.53
C LYS A 121 -1.48 -23.00 -11.65
N ASN A 122 -1.37 -21.86 -12.32
CA ASN A 122 -0.45 -21.68 -13.45
C ASN A 122 0.76 -20.80 -13.11
N LEU A 123 0.95 -20.44 -11.84
CA LEU A 123 1.99 -19.51 -11.40
C LEU A 123 3.40 -19.88 -11.88
N PRO A 124 3.84 -21.16 -11.83
CA PRO A 124 5.17 -21.54 -12.35
C PRO A 124 5.35 -21.39 -13.86
N ARG A 125 4.23 -21.35 -14.60
CA ARG A 125 4.25 -21.11 -16.04
C ARG A 125 4.14 -19.62 -16.36
N LEU A 126 3.46 -18.84 -15.53
CA LEU A 126 3.24 -17.41 -15.73
C LEU A 126 4.44 -16.59 -15.27
N VAL A 127 5.05 -16.99 -14.15
CA VAL A 127 6.16 -16.31 -13.48
C VAL A 127 7.25 -17.36 -13.20
N PRO A 128 8.22 -17.55 -14.11
CA PRO A 128 9.16 -18.68 -14.06
C PRO A 128 9.98 -18.80 -12.78
N PHE A 129 10.18 -17.70 -12.03
CA PHE A 129 10.87 -17.71 -10.74
C PHE A 129 9.98 -18.16 -9.57
N MET A 130 8.66 -18.26 -9.75
CA MET A 130 7.72 -18.83 -8.78
C MET A 130 7.48 -20.31 -9.09
N THR A 131 8.36 -21.18 -8.61
CA THR A 131 8.34 -22.61 -8.96
C THR A 131 7.12 -23.38 -8.44
N ASP A 132 6.45 -22.84 -7.42
CA ASP A 132 5.31 -23.48 -6.76
C ASP A 132 3.96 -22.88 -7.20
N THR A 133 2.93 -23.73 -7.23
CA THR A 133 1.54 -23.28 -7.40
C THR A 133 0.99 -22.70 -6.11
N TYR A 134 0.13 -21.70 -6.23
CA TYR A 134 -0.47 -21.01 -5.08
C TYR A 134 -1.96 -21.34 -4.96
N THR A 135 -2.48 -21.35 -3.74
CA THR A 135 -3.93 -21.42 -3.51
C THR A 135 -4.60 -20.10 -3.90
N PRO A 136 -5.90 -20.09 -4.24
CA PRO A 136 -6.63 -18.85 -4.53
C PRO A 136 -6.53 -17.83 -3.38
N GLN A 137 -6.54 -18.32 -2.14
CA GLN A 137 -6.37 -17.50 -0.93
C GLN A 137 -5.00 -16.83 -0.89
N ALA A 138 -3.92 -17.57 -1.18
CA ALA A 138 -2.57 -17.01 -1.20
C ALA A 138 -2.40 -15.94 -2.28
N VAL A 139 -2.99 -16.14 -3.46
CA VAL A 139 -3.01 -15.13 -4.53
C VAL A 139 -3.73 -13.86 -4.07
N ASN A 140 -4.93 -14.02 -3.48
CA ASN A 140 -5.70 -12.88 -2.98
C ASN A 140 -4.99 -12.15 -1.84
N GLN A 141 -4.32 -12.88 -0.93
CA GLN A 141 -3.55 -12.29 0.16
C GLN A 141 -2.38 -11.46 -0.36
N ALA A 142 -1.63 -11.97 -1.35
CA ALA A 142 -0.52 -11.22 -1.96
C ALA A 142 -1.02 -9.94 -2.65
N ARG A 143 -2.16 -10.02 -3.35
CA ARG A 143 -2.82 -8.85 -3.93
C ARG A 143 -3.22 -7.83 -2.86
N SER A 144 -3.93 -8.27 -1.82
CA SER A 144 -4.36 -7.37 -0.73
C SER A 144 -3.19 -6.76 0.02
N SER A 145 -2.09 -7.50 0.22
CA SER A 145 -0.85 -6.99 0.81
C SER A 145 -0.28 -5.85 -0.04
N PHE A 146 -0.18 -6.06 -1.36
CA PHE A 146 0.27 -5.04 -2.30
C PHE A 146 -0.62 -3.79 -2.28
N GLU A 147 -1.94 -3.96 -2.34
CA GLU A 147 -2.90 -2.84 -2.26
C GLU A 147 -2.79 -2.08 -0.92
N GLY A 148 -2.61 -2.80 0.19
CA GLY A 148 -2.38 -2.23 1.52
C GLY A 148 -1.12 -1.36 1.58
N LYS A 149 -0.01 -1.86 1.02
CA LYS A 149 1.27 -1.12 0.95
C LYS A 149 1.17 0.14 0.09
N ILE A 150 0.46 0.08 -1.04
CA ILE A 150 0.17 1.27 -1.87
C ILE A 150 -0.63 2.28 -1.06
N LYS A 151 -1.70 1.84 -0.39
CA LYS A 151 -2.57 2.72 0.38
C LYS A 151 -1.80 3.42 1.51
N GLN A 152 -0.98 2.67 2.25
CA GLN A 152 -0.15 3.22 3.32
C GLN A 152 0.88 4.22 2.78
N SER A 153 1.64 3.83 1.74
CA SER A 153 2.66 4.70 1.14
C SER A 153 2.04 5.98 0.57
N GLY A 154 0.90 5.87 -0.12
CA GLY A 154 0.17 7.02 -0.66
C GLY A 154 -0.38 7.95 0.42
N ALA A 155 -0.89 7.40 1.53
CA ALA A 155 -1.33 8.20 2.66
C ALA A 155 -0.15 8.96 3.31
N THR A 156 0.99 8.29 3.51
CA THR A 156 2.20 8.91 4.06
C THR A 156 2.77 9.99 3.14
N PHE A 157 2.87 9.70 1.84
CA PHE A 157 3.31 10.67 0.83
C PHE A 157 2.42 11.90 0.82
N LEU A 158 1.10 11.70 0.69
CA LEU A 158 0.15 12.81 0.58
C LEU A 158 0.10 13.64 1.87
N TYR A 159 0.19 12.99 3.04
CA TYR A 159 0.34 13.70 4.31
C TYR A 159 1.58 14.61 4.32
N GLY A 160 2.74 14.09 3.88
CA GLY A 160 3.96 14.89 3.79
C GLY A 160 3.85 16.07 2.82
N ALA A 161 3.28 15.83 1.63
CA ALA A 161 3.00 16.88 0.65
C ALA A 161 2.03 17.93 1.21
N MET A 162 1.02 17.50 1.98
CA MET A 162 0.02 18.38 2.54
C MET A 162 0.43 19.10 3.84
N CYS A 163 1.45 18.61 4.54
CA CYS A 163 1.98 19.28 5.74
C CYS A 163 3.11 20.26 5.43
N GLY A 164 3.51 20.40 4.16
CA GLY A 164 4.62 21.27 3.77
C GLY A 164 5.98 20.76 4.22
N PHE A 165 6.15 19.45 4.42
CA PHE A 165 7.45 18.84 4.74
C PHE A 165 8.43 18.92 3.56
N PHE A 166 7.91 19.10 2.36
CA PHE A 166 8.68 19.30 1.15
C PHE A 166 8.39 20.68 0.58
N THR A 167 9.44 21.38 0.19
CA THR A 167 9.35 22.54 -0.70
C THR A 167 8.83 22.11 -2.08
N ALA A 168 8.49 23.08 -2.94
CA ALA A 168 8.08 22.76 -4.31
C ALA A 168 9.19 22.04 -5.10
N GLU A 169 10.43 22.46 -4.88
CA GLU A 169 11.61 21.91 -5.54
C GLU A 169 11.91 20.48 -5.06
N GLU A 170 11.83 20.23 -3.75
CA GLU A 170 12.01 18.87 -3.18
C GLU A 170 10.88 17.93 -3.60
N LEU A 171 9.65 18.43 -3.74
CA LEU A 171 8.54 17.63 -4.24
C LEU A 171 8.73 17.30 -5.73
N ASP A 172 9.15 18.25 -6.55
CA ASP A 172 9.46 18.01 -7.97
C ASP A 172 10.61 16.99 -8.12
N GLU A 173 11.69 17.12 -7.34
CA GLU A 173 12.81 16.15 -7.33
C GLU A 173 12.35 14.75 -6.89
N MET A 174 11.54 14.67 -5.83
CA MET A 174 10.95 13.41 -5.39
C MET A 174 10.13 12.78 -6.52
N MET A 175 9.25 13.55 -7.17
CA MET A 175 8.38 13.05 -8.22
C MET A 175 9.14 12.56 -9.45
N TYR A 176 10.25 13.22 -9.79
CA TYR A 176 11.18 12.72 -10.79
C TYR A 176 11.71 11.33 -10.39
N GLU A 177 12.23 11.17 -9.17
CA GLU A 177 12.76 9.88 -8.70
C GLU A 177 11.69 8.77 -8.70
N VAL A 178 10.49 9.03 -8.16
CA VAL A 178 9.45 7.98 -8.10
C VAL A 178 8.94 7.62 -9.50
N THR A 179 8.94 8.57 -10.43
CA THR A 179 8.55 8.31 -11.83
C THR A 179 9.59 7.43 -12.53
N GLU A 180 10.89 7.69 -12.34
CA GLU A 180 11.96 6.82 -12.85
C GLU A 180 11.84 5.39 -12.32
N ILE A 181 11.56 5.23 -11.02
CA ILE A 181 11.33 3.92 -10.40
C ILE A 181 10.13 3.22 -11.06
N ALA A 182 9.03 3.93 -11.28
CA ALA A 182 7.83 3.38 -11.91
C ALA A 182 8.08 2.98 -13.37
N LYS A 183 8.77 3.81 -14.15
CA LYS A 183 9.12 3.52 -15.55
C LYS A 183 9.99 2.28 -15.66
N PHE A 184 11.01 2.14 -14.81
CA PHE A 184 11.83 0.93 -14.77
C PHE A 184 10.99 -0.35 -14.56
N LEU A 185 10.02 -0.31 -13.64
CA LEU A 185 9.14 -1.46 -13.40
C LEU A 185 8.21 -1.76 -14.59
N LEU A 186 7.77 -0.74 -15.31
CA LEU A 186 6.98 -0.89 -16.55
C LEU A 186 7.83 -1.48 -17.69
N GLU A 187 9.08 -1.05 -17.83
CA GLU A 187 10.03 -1.57 -18.82
C GLU A 187 10.34 -3.05 -18.57
N VAL A 188 10.61 -3.42 -17.31
CA VAL A 188 10.81 -4.81 -16.89
C VAL A 188 9.60 -5.68 -17.23
N GLU A 189 8.41 -5.11 -17.11
CA GLU A 189 7.13 -5.72 -17.47
C GLU A 189 6.92 -5.87 -18.98
N GLY A 190 7.86 -5.41 -19.81
CA GLY A 190 7.81 -5.43 -21.27
C GLY A 190 6.97 -4.32 -21.88
N VAL A 191 6.69 -3.24 -21.13
CA VAL A 191 6.07 -2.03 -21.67
C VAL A 191 7.17 -1.15 -22.25
N ASP A 192 7.13 -0.94 -23.56
CA ASP A 192 8.04 -0.03 -24.26
C ASP A 192 7.34 1.33 -24.36
N LEU A 193 7.82 2.32 -23.59
CA LEU A 193 7.35 3.70 -23.67
C LEU A 193 8.25 4.44 -24.66
N SER A 194 7.67 5.22 -25.57
CA SER A 194 8.51 6.10 -26.39
C SER A 194 9.05 7.23 -25.52
N VAL A 195 10.22 7.77 -25.88
CA VAL A 195 10.80 8.94 -25.18
C VAL A 195 9.81 10.11 -25.12
N GLU A 196 8.97 10.28 -26.14
CA GLU A 196 7.92 11.30 -26.17
C GLU A 196 6.83 11.01 -25.12
N ASP A 197 6.35 9.76 -25.03
CA ASP A 197 5.37 9.35 -24.02
C ASP A 197 5.93 9.47 -22.59
N GLU A 198 7.22 9.17 -22.39
CA GLU A 198 7.90 9.32 -21.10
C GLU A 198 7.92 10.78 -20.65
N LEU A 199 8.35 11.69 -21.52
CA LEU A 199 8.41 13.13 -21.23
C LEU A 199 7.02 13.72 -20.98
N GLU A 200 6.02 13.31 -21.78
CA GLU A 200 4.63 13.77 -21.57
C GLU A 200 4.08 13.29 -20.22
N ALA A 201 4.35 12.04 -19.84
CA ALA A 201 3.94 11.50 -18.55
C ALA A 201 4.59 12.26 -17.39
N GLU A 202 5.89 12.53 -17.46
CA GLU A 202 6.64 13.31 -16.45
C GLU A 202 6.10 14.73 -16.30
N ASP A 203 5.89 15.44 -17.41
CA ASP A 203 5.35 16.80 -17.42
C ASP A 203 3.96 16.85 -16.79
N ARG A 204 3.12 15.84 -17.09
CA ARG A 204 1.77 15.75 -16.55
C ARG A 204 1.76 15.44 -15.07
N ILE A 205 2.59 14.51 -14.62
CA ILE A 205 2.74 14.15 -13.20
C ILE A 205 3.23 15.36 -12.39
N SER A 206 4.26 16.05 -12.89
CA SER A 206 4.83 17.23 -12.24
C SER A 206 3.80 18.36 -12.12
N ARG A 207 3.01 18.59 -13.17
CA ARG A 207 1.91 19.57 -13.13
C ARG A 207 0.87 19.25 -12.06
N VAL A 208 0.40 18.00 -12.00
CA VAL A 208 -0.59 17.58 -11.01
C VAL A 208 -0.06 17.74 -9.58
N MET A 209 1.22 17.47 -9.35
CA MET A 209 1.80 17.61 -8.00
C MET A 209 1.95 19.06 -7.56
N ARG A 210 2.23 19.97 -8.51
CA ARG A 210 2.17 21.42 -8.25
C ARG A 210 0.76 21.87 -7.88
N GLU A 211 -0.26 21.37 -8.57
CA GLU A 211 -1.68 21.63 -8.23
C GLU A 211 -2.02 21.12 -6.81
N VAL A 212 -1.60 19.89 -6.46
CA VAL A 212 -1.80 19.34 -5.10
C VAL A 212 -1.15 20.22 -4.03
N ARG A 213 0.07 20.72 -4.29
CA ARG A 213 0.76 21.63 -3.36
C ARG A 213 0.04 22.96 -3.21
N GLU A 214 -0.41 23.56 -4.31
CA GLU A 214 -1.14 24.83 -4.31
C GLU A 214 -2.45 24.72 -3.52
N GLU A 215 -3.26 23.69 -3.82
CA GLU A 215 -4.49 23.39 -3.08
C GLU A 215 -4.21 23.13 -1.59
N SER A 216 -3.10 22.44 -1.29
CA SER A 216 -2.74 22.22 0.10
C SER A 216 -2.28 23.48 0.82
N ALA A 217 -1.60 24.42 0.14
CA ALA A 217 -1.22 25.69 0.73
C ALA A 217 -2.47 26.51 1.08
N GLN A 218 -3.46 26.53 0.18
CA GLN A 218 -4.77 27.14 0.44
C GLN A 218 -5.46 26.49 1.65
N LEU A 219 -5.46 25.14 1.73
CA LEU A 219 -6.09 24.41 2.83
C LEU A 219 -5.42 24.67 4.20
N ARG A 220 -4.09 24.80 4.22
CA ARG A 220 -3.36 25.13 5.45
C ARG A 220 -3.62 26.56 5.93
N GLY A 221 -4.18 27.42 5.07
CA GLY A 221 -4.33 28.83 5.32
C GLY A 221 -2.95 29.48 5.41
N GLU A 222 -2.50 30.16 4.35
CA GLU A 222 -1.53 31.24 4.49
C GLU A 222 -2.17 32.42 5.26
N GLU A 223 -2.55 32.15 6.50
CA GLU A 223 -2.49 33.08 7.61
C GLU A 223 -1.76 32.35 8.72
N VAL A 224 -0.45 32.13 8.52
CA VAL A 224 0.41 31.71 9.64
C VAL A 224 0.53 32.93 10.55
N GLU A 225 -0.38 33.03 11.53
CA GLU A 225 -0.22 33.97 12.64
C GLU A 225 1.07 33.61 13.36
N CYS A 226 2.02 34.56 13.36
CA CYS A 226 3.24 34.39 14.13
C CYS A 226 2.88 34.18 15.62
N PRO A 227 3.22 33.05 16.25
CA PRO A 227 2.84 32.76 17.63
C PRO A 227 3.46 33.72 18.66
N GLU A 228 4.45 34.52 18.25
CA GLU A 228 5.10 35.54 19.08
C GLU A 228 4.44 36.93 18.96
N CYS A 229 3.73 37.25 17.87
CA CYS A 229 3.22 38.62 17.65
C CYS A 229 1.84 38.73 16.98
N GLY A 230 1.19 37.62 16.65
CA GLY A 230 -0.16 37.57 16.10
C GLY A 230 -0.32 38.27 14.73
N HIS A 231 0.77 38.55 14.03
CA HIS A 231 0.69 39.07 12.66
C HIS A 231 0.51 37.92 11.68
N VAL A 232 -0.52 38.07 10.86
CA VAL A 232 -0.75 37.31 9.66
C VAL A 232 0.20 37.83 8.58
N HIS A 233 1.06 36.97 8.06
CA HIS A 233 1.78 37.26 6.83
C HIS A 233 0.85 36.95 5.65
N GLU A 234 0.34 38.00 5.00
CA GLU A 234 -0.24 37.87 3.66
C GLU A 234 0.89 37.61 2.63
N PRO A 235 0.61 36.83 1.57
CA PRO A 235 1.60 36.41 0.57
C PRO A 235 2.27 37.56 -0.21
#